data_AF-A0A7Y5FT90-F1
#
_entry.id   AF-A0A7Y5FT90-F1
#
_cell.length_a   1.000
_cell.length_b   1.000
_cell.length_c   1.000
_cell.angle_alpha   90.00
_cell.angle_beta   90.00
_cell.angle_gamma   90.00
#
_symmetry.space_group_name_H-M   'P 1'
#
loop_
_entity.id
_entity.type
_entity.pdbx_description
1 polymer ?
#
loop_
_entity_poly.entity_id
_entity_poly.type
_entity_poly.pdbx_seq_one_letter_code
_entity_poly.pdbx_strand_id
1 'polypeptide(L)'
;MPLPFAHSLMGYTIAEGASLRLTRSFWLDVLILMVLANLPDIDFLPGYLAGEPNRYHHYQTHSFGFAAIVGALGGLFYWRKRGRFLPYFLLFFTAVSSHLLLDLFTVDSAPPYGMTLFWPLSVQFYDISWDIFGAVHKSDSSRDFFASLFHPANLRVALLELAIMLPIAAFVRTLKFYGAFTRRPATRNSAPALSLEPSMLATARSVAPEIDQLRREAETSDLATHQRAEIKTQPLDLNNIDLEQPEFRNGKNH
;
A
#
# COMPACT_ATOMS: atom_id res chain seq x y z
N MET A 1 -7.61 11.81 -20.74
CA MET A 1 -6.91 10.53 -20.52
C MET A 1 -6.06 10.11 -21.73
N PRO A 2 -4.82 9.62 -21.50
CA PRO A 2 -4.07 8.79 -22.44
C PRO A 2 -4.82 7.50 -22.80
N LEU A 3 -4.29 6.77 -23.79
CA LEU A 3 -4.62 5.37 -24.04
C LEU A 3 -4.10 4.48 -22.89
N PRO A 4 -4.64 3.25 -22.77
CA PRO A 4 -4.26 2.33 -21.68
C PRO A 4 -2.78 1.92 -21.69
N PHE A 5 -1.99 2.27 -22.73
CA PHE A 5 -0.58 1.89 -22.82
C PHE A 5 0.26 2.59 -21.76
N ALA A 6 0.11 3.91 -21.60
CA ALA A 6 0.86 4.65 -20.59
C ALA A 6 0.58 4.15 -19.17
N HIS A 7 -0.70 4.00 -18.81
CA HIS A 7 -1.14 3.53 -17.50
C HIS A 7 -0.69 2.09 -17.23
N SER A 8 -0.83 1.20 -18.21
CA SER A 8 -0.35 -0.17 -18.12
C SER A 8 1.16 -0.24 -17.90
N LEU A 9 1.94 0.56 -18.62
CA LEU A 9 3.39 0.57 -18.47
C LEU A 9 3.83 1.20 -17.14
N MET A 10 3.05 2.13 -16.61
CA MET A 10 3.23 2.64 -15.26
C MET A 10 2.95 1.56 -14.21
N GLY A 11 1.88 0.78 -14.36
CA GLY A 11 1.60 -0.40 -13.53
C GLY A 11 2.74 -1.43 -13.54
N TYR A 12 3.31 -1.71 -14.73
CA TYR A 12 4.52 -2.54 -14.86
C TYR A 12 5.72 -1.92 -14.13
N THR A 13 5.95 -0.62 -14.29
CA THR A 13 7.07 0.09 -13.65
C THR A 13 6.97 0.05 -12.13
N ILE A 14 5.75 0.22 -11.59
CA ILE A 14 5.47 0.08 -10.16
C ILE A 14 5.75 -1.35 -9.70
N ALA A 15 5.33 -2.37 -10.47
CA ALA A 15 5.60 -3.77 -10.16
C ALA A 15 7.10 -4.10 -10.13
N GLU A 16 7.87 -3.52 -11.05
CA GLU A 16 9.33 -3.65 -11.08
C GLU A 16 10.00 -2.98 -9.88
N GLY A 17 9.57 -1.75 -9.53
CA GLY A 17 10.11 -0.98 -8.41
C GLY A 17 9.68 -1.47 -7.04
N ALA A 18 8.53 -2.15 -6.94
CA ALA A 18 8.00 -2.63 -5.68
C ALA A 18 8.86 -3.78 -5.11
N SER A 19 9.21 -3.66 -3.83
CA SER A 19 9.82 -4.75 -3.06
C SER A 19 8.80 -5.76 -2.52
N LEU A 20 7.51 -5.42 -2.62
CA LEU A 20 6.39 -6.24 -2.16
C LEU A 20 5.96 -7.22 -3.25
N ARG A 21 5.45 -8.38 -2.82
CA ARG A 21 4.85 -9.38 -3.71
C ARG A 21 3.38 -9.52 -3.37
N LEU A 22 2.52 -9.43 -4.38
CA LEU A 22 1.08 -9.65 -4.23
C LEU A 22 0.79 -11.15 -4.23
N THR A 23 1.46 -11.87 -5.12
CA THR A 23 1.27 -13.30 -5.37
C THR A 23 2.62 -14.02 -5.36
N ARG A 24 2.62 -15.31 -5.70
CA ARG A 24 3.87 -16.08 -5.92
C ARG A 24 4.50 -15.81 -7.29
N SER A 25 3.75 -15.23 -8.23
CA SER A 25 4.19 -15.00 -9.60
C SER A 25 4.37 -13.51 -9.85
N PHE A 26 5.59 -13.10 -10.23
CA PHE A 26 5.86 -11.72 -10.59
C PHE A 26 4.96 -11.24 -11.73
N TRP A 27 4.74 -12.07 -12.75
CA TRP A 27 3.90 -11.71 -13.90
C TRP A 27 2.43 -11.51 -13.51
N LEU A 28 1.96 -12.23 -12.49
CA LEU A 28 0.61 -11.99 -11.97
C LEU A 28 0.55 -10.68 -11.16
N ASP A 29 1.61 -10.34 -10.41
CA ASP A 29 1.71 -9.04 -9.75
C ASP A 29 1.71 -7.89 -10.77
N VAL A 30 2.45 -8.04 -11.87
CA VAL A 30 2.46 -7.10 -13.01
C VAL A 30 1.05 -6.95 -13.56
N LEU A 31 0.36 -8.06 -13.89
CA LEU A 31 -0.99 -8.03 -14.43
C LEU A 31 -1.97 -7.32 -13.47
N ILE A 32 -1.92 -7.64 -12.18
CA ILE A 32 -2.77 -6.99 -11.17
C ILE A 32 -2.50 -5.48 -11.12
N LEU A 33 -1.23 -5.07 -11.12
CA LEU A 33 -0.87 -3.65 -11.05
C LEU A 33 -1.19 -2.90 -12.35
N MET A 34 -1.09 -3.54 -13.51
CA MET A 34 -1.57 -3.00 -14.79
C MET A 34 -3.08 -2.76 -14.75
N VAL A 35 -3.85 -3.74 -14.27
CA VAL A 35 -5.31 -3.60 -14.13
C VAL A 35 -5.67 -2.51 -13.13
N LEU A 36 -4.98 -2.45 -11.98
CA LEU A 36 -5.20 -1.39 -10.99
C LEU A 36 -4.86 0.00 -11.53
N ALA A 37 -3.80 0.10 -12.34
CA ALA A 37 -3.40 1.37 -12.94
C ALA A 37 -4.39 1.88 -14.00
N ASN A 38 -5.24 1.02 -14.58
CA ASN A 38 -6.31 1.42 -15.50
C ASN A 38 -7.70 1.38 -14.83
N LEU A 39 -7.76 1.10 -13.52
CA LEU A 39 -9.03 0.93 -12.82
C LEU A 39 -9.92 2.18 -12.86
N PRO A 40 -9.41 3.43 -12.84
CA PRO A 40 -10.27 4.61 -12.91
C PRO A 40 -11.18 4.65 -14.15
N ASP A 41 -10.69 4.18 -15.29
CA ASP A 41 -11.43 4.12 -16.57
C ASP A 41 -12.56 3.08 -16.57
N ILE A 42 -12.78 2.34 -15.49
CA ILE A 42 -13.96 1.49 -15.37
C ILE A 42 -15.27 2.30 -15.41
N ASP A 43 -15.19 3.61 -15.20
CA ASP A 43 -16.31 4.56 -15.32
C ASP A 43 -16.87 4.71 -16.75
N PHE A 44 -16.13 4.26 -17.78
CA PHE A 44 -16.69 4.11 -19.13
C PHE A 44 -17.77 3.04 -19.22
N LEU A 45 -17.68 1.99 -18.40
CA LEU A 45 -18.59 0.85 -18.49
C LEU A 45 -20.07 1.23 -18.31
N PRO A 46 -20.48 1.96 -17.25
CA PRO A 46 -21.87 2.39 -17.12
C PRO A 46 -22.32 3.31 -18.27
N GLY A 47 -21.44 4.19 -18.77
CA GLY A 47 -21.73 5.06 -19.91
C GLY A 47 -21.93 4.25 -21.19
N TYR A 48 -21.07 3.28 -21.43
CA TYR A 48 -21.12 2.40 -22.58
C TYR A 48 -22.43 1.60 -22.61
N LEU A 49 -22.85 1.05 -21.46
CA LEU A 49 -24.12 0.35 -21.33
C LEU A 49 -25.35 1.27 -21.53
N ALA A 50 -25.20 2.57 -21.23
CA ALA A 50 -26.23 3.58 -21.47
C ALA A 50 -26.24 4.15 -22.90
N GLY A 51 -25.27 3.78 -23.75
CA GLY A 51 -25.13 4.30 -25.11
C GLY A 51 -24.23 5.53 -25.25
N GLU A 52 -23.75 6.07 -24.14
CA GLU A 52 -22.98 7.32 -24.02
C GLU A 52 -21.70 7.07 -23.18
N PRO A 53 -20.63 6.47 -23.75
CA PRO A 53 -19.45 6.03 -23.00
C PRO A 53 -18.80 7.13 -22.16
N ASN A 54 -18.69 8.34 -22.69
CA ASN A 54 -18.03 9.46 -22.01
C ASN A 54 -18.86 10.07 -20.86
N ARG A 55 -20.11 9.67 -20.66
CA ARG A 55 -21.06 10.32 -19.75
C ARG A 55 -20.61 10.38 -18.29
N TYR A 56 -19.99 9.32 -17.80
CA TYR A 56 -19.56 9.19 -16.39
C TYR A 56 -18.05 9.20 -16.23
N HIS A 57 -17.34 9.47 -17.31
CA HIS A 57 -15.90 9.53 -17.30
C HIS A 57 -15.42 10.80 -16.58
N HIS A 58 -14.30 10.71 -15.85
CA HIS A 58 -13.66 11.82 -15.10
C HIS A 58 -14.34 12.29 -13.80
N TYR A 59 -15.37 11.57 -13.34
CA TYR A 59 -16.02 11.86 -12.06
C TYR A 59 -15.29 11.17 -10.89
N GLN A 60 -15.98 10.35 -10.09
CA GLN A 60 -15.49 9.92 -8.78
C GLN A 60 -14.31 8.96 -8.85
N THR A 61 -14.22 8.10 -9.88
CA THR A 61 -13.12 7.14 -10.04
C THR A 61 -11.79 7.84 -10.32
N HIS A 62 -11.84 9.01 -10.93
CA HIS A 62 -10.70 9.87 -11.23
C HIS A 62 -10.39 10.82 -10.05
N SER A 63 -10.24 10.25 -8.85
CA SER A 63 -9.94 11.00 -7.63
C SER A 63 -8.98 10.29 -6.67
N PHE A 64 -8.27 11.08 -5.86
CA PHE A 64 -7.45 10.53 -4.77
C PHE A 64 -8.29 9.85 -3.68
N GLY A 65 -9.55 10.24 -3.50
CA GLY A 65 -10.46 9.53 -2.59
C GLY A 65 -10.77 8.12 -3.08
N PHE A 66 -11.03 7.94 -4.37
CA PHE A 66 -11.18 6.61 -4.96
C PHE A 66 -9.89 5.79 -4.85
N ALA A 67 -8.74 6.40 -5.16
CA ALA A 67 -7.43 5.76 -4.97
C ALA A 67 -7.21 5.33 -3.51
N ALA A 68 -7.61 6.14 -2.54
CA ALA A 68 -7.53 5.82 -1.11
C ALA A 68 -8.44 4.66 -0.71
N ILE A 69 -9.66 4.58 -1.27
CA ILE A 69 -10.58 3.46 -1.05
C ILE A 69 -9.96 2.16 -1.60
N VAL A 70 -9.48 2.17 -2.85
CA VAL A 70 -8.84 0.98 -3.45
C VAL A 70 -7.58 0.59 -2.67
N GLY A 71 -6.78 1.58 -2.25
CA GLY A 71 -5.64 1.41 -1.36
C GLY A 71 -6.05 0.73 -0.05
N ALA A 72 -7.09 1.21 0.61
CA ALA A 72 -7.58 0.65 1.88
C ALA A 72 -8.08 -0.79 1.71
N LEU A 73 -8.79 -1.10 0.63
CA LEU A 73 -9.24 -2.46 0.32
C LEU A 73 -8.06 -3.41 0.13
N GLY A 74 -7.06 -3.02 -0.67
CA GLY A 74 -5.82 -3.79 -0.86
C GLY A 74 -5.04 -3.95 0.45
N GLY A 75 -4.85 -2.86 1.18
CA GLY A 75 -4.21 -2.85 2.50
C GLY A 75 -4.89 -3.78 3.50
N LEU A 76 -6.22 -3.75 3.58
CA LEU A 76 -7.01 -4.60 4.49
C LEU A 76 -6.90 -6.08 4.10
N PHE A 77 -7.00 -6.39 2.81
CA PHE A 77 -6.85 -7.76 2.30
C PHE A 77 -5.48 -8.36 2.66
N TYR A 78 -4.40 -7.59 2.47
CA TYR A 78 -3.05 -8.06 2.81
C TYR A 78 -2.71 -7.93 4.28
N TRP A 79 -3.35 -7.06 5.04
CA TRP A 79 -3.29 -7.10 6.50
C TRP A 79 -3.82 -8.43 7.03
N ARG A 80 -4.95 -8.90 6.51
CA ARG A 80 -5.52 -10.18 6.94
C ARG A 80 -4.67 -11.39 6.57
N LYS A 81 -3.93 -11.31 5.45
CA LYS A 81 -3.07 -12.40 4.97
C LYS A 81 -1.64 -12.37 5.50
N ARG A 82 -1.11 -11.18 5.80
CA ARG A 82 0.34 -10.94 6.03
C ARG A 82 0.64 -10.04 7.23
N GLY A 83 -0.37 -9.48 7.91
CA GLY A 83 -0.20 -8.59 9.05
C GLY A 83 0.33 -7.19 8.70
N ARG A 84 0.42 -6.83 7.42
CA ARG A 84 0.99 -5.55 6.96
C ARG A 84 -0.04 -4.76 6.17
N PHE A 85 -0.61 -3.70 6.75
CA PHE A 85 -1.56 -2.83 6.07
C PHE A 85 -0.85 -1.80 5.19
N LEU A 86 -0.06 -0.92 5.82
CA LEU A 86 0.46 0.30 5.20
C LEU A 86 1.25 0.07 3.89
N PRO A 87 2.16 -0.92 3.77
CA PRO A 87 2.91 -1.12 2.54
C PRO A 87 2.02 -1.49 1.34
N TYR A 88 0.97 -2.29 1.56
CA TYR A 88 0.04 -2.69 0.50
C TYR A 88 -0.98 -1.60 0.21
N PHE A 89 -1.40 -0.84 1.23
CA PHE A 89 -2.17 0.38 1.05
C PHE A 89 -1.44 1.32 0.09
N LEU A 90 -0.17 1.65 0.39
CA LEU A 90 0.62 2.55 -0.44
C LEU A 90 0.83 1.99 -1.85
N LEU A 91 1.09 0.69 -2.01
CA LEU A 91 1.26 0.08 -3.33
C LEU A 91 0.01 0.24 -4.21
N PHE A 92 -1.17 -0.08 -3.67
CA PHE A 92 -2.44 0.02 -4.40
C PHE A 92 -2.82 1.49 -4.64
N PHE A 93 -2.66 2.33 -3.62
CA PHE A 93 -2.90 3.77 -3.73
C PHE A 93 -2.02 4.40 -4.81
N THR A 94 -0.71 4.10 -4.82
CA THR A 94 0.23 4.59 -5.83
C THR A 94 -0.12 4.06 -7.22
N ALA A 95 -0.51 2.79 -7.37
CA ALA A 95 -0.93 2.24 -8.66
C ALA A 95 -2.11 3.02 -9.24
N VAL A 96 -3.19 3.22 -8.47
CA VAL A 96 -4.36 3.97 -8.94
C VAL A 96 -4.04 5.45 -9.11
N SER A 97 -3.28 6.05 -8.20
CA SER A 97 -2.92 7.48 -8.27
C SER A 97 -2.02 7.80 -9.46
N SER A 98 -1.25 6.81 -9.94
CA SER A 98 -0.43 6.98 -11.14
C SER A 98 -1.28 7.25 -12.38
N HIS A 99 -2.51 6.73 -12.43
CA HIS A 99 -3.49 7.06 -13.47
C HIS A 99 -3.83 8.55 -13.47
N LEU A 100 -4.23 9.06 -12.30
CA LEU A 100 -4.59 10.47 -12.08
C LEU A 100 -3.44 11.40 -12.51
N LEU A 101 -2.21 11.06 -12.10
CA LEU A 101 -1.06 11.88 -12.44
C LEU A 101 -0.79 11.92 -13.94
N LEU A 102 -0.98 10.81 -14.65
CA LEU A 102 -0.83 10.78 -16.11
C LEU A 102 -1.94 11.57 -16.80
N ASP A 103 -3.19 11.44 -16.33
CA ASP A 103 -4.33 12.19 -16.86
C ASP A 103 -4.18 13.70 -16.72
N LEU A 104 -3.58 14.19 -15.63
CA LEU A 104 -3.28 15.62 -15.45
C LEU A 104 -2.35 16.18 -16.53
N PHE A 105 -1.58 15.34 -17.22
CA PHE A 105 -0.69 15.76 -18.31
C PHE A 105 -1.29 15.45 -19.70
N THR A 106 -2.60 15.24 -19.77
CA THR A 106 -3.33 15.03 -21.03
C THR A 106 -4.38 16.08 -21.26
N VAL A 107 -4.52 16.48 -22.51
CA VAL A 107 -5.61 17.38 -22.89
C VAL A 107 -6.93 16.64 -22.93
N ASP A 108 -7.88 17.15 -22.17
CA ASP A 108 -9.28 16.79 -22.34
C ASP A 108 -9.90 17.49 -23.53
N SER A 109 -10.35 16.68 -24.48
CA SER A 109 -10.98 17.13 -25.73
C SER A 109 -12.51 17.11 -25.66
N ALA A 110 -13.09 16.62 -24.55
CA ALA A 110 -14.54 16.54 -24.34
C ALA A 110 -14.90 17.00 -22.92
N PRO A 111 -15.99 17.77 -22.75
CA PRO A 111 -16.46 18.18 -21.43
C PRO A 111 -17.02 16.98 -20.63
N PRO A 112 -16.91 16.98 -19.28
CA PRO A 112 -16.26 18.02 -18.47
C PRO A 112 -14.73 17.99 -18.58
N TYR A 113 -14.11 19.17 -18.67
CA TYR A 113 -12.65 19.31 -18.76
C TYR A 113 -12.01 19.08 -17.39
N GLY A 114 -10.98 18.24 -17.35
CA GLY A 114 -10.28 17.86 -16.13
C GLY A 114 -11.01 16.74 -15.38
N MET A 115 -10.66 16.56 -14.11
CA MET A 115 -11.23 15.51 -13.25
C MET A 115 -11.42 15.95 -11.81
N THR A 116 -12.28 15.24 -11.07
CA THR A 116 -12.58 15.55 -9.65
C THR A 116 -11.51 15.04 -8.67
N LEU A 117 -10.29 15.57 -8.82
CA LEU A 117 -9.08 15.06 -8.17
C LEU A 117 -9.19 14.88 -6.65
N PHE A 118 -9.90 15.78 -5.96
CA PHE A 118 -10.06 15.78 -4.49
C PHE A 118 -11.40 15.25 -4.00
N TRP A 119 -12.19 14.55 -4.83
CA TRP A 119 -13.36 13.83 -4.32
C TRP A 119 -12.90 12.85 -3.21
N PRO A 120 -13.64 12.70 -2.09
CA PRO A 120 -14.97 13.25 -1.78
C PRO A 120 -14.97 14.63 -1.11
N LEU A 121 -13.81 15.26 -0.89
CA LEU A 121 -13.72 16.56 -0.21
C LEU A 121 -14.19 17.71 -1.09
N SER A 122 -14.00 17.60 -2.40
CA SER A 122 -14.43 18.58 -3.40
C SER A 122 -14.92 17.87 -4.66
N VAL A 123 -15.90 18.48 -5.33
CA VAL A 123 -16.41 18.06 -6.65
C VAL A 123 -15.93 18.98 -7.77
N GLN A 124 -14.97 19.86 -7.48
CA GLN A 124 -14.36 20.74 -8.48
C GLN A 124 -13.49 19.93 -9.45
N PHE A 125 -13.51 20.34 -10.72
CA PHE A 125 -12.67 19.77 -11.77
C PHE A 125 -11.32 20.47 -11.81
N TYR A 126 -10.26 19.69 -11.93
CA TYR A 126 -8.88 20.16 -12.03
C TYR A 126 -8.25 19.66 -13.31
N ASP A 127 -7.52 20.53 -13.99
CA ASP A 127 -6.78 20.27 -15.22
C ASP A 127 -5.47 21.09 -15.18
N ILE A 128 -4.41 20.56 -15.80
CA ILE A 128 -3.15 21.29 -16.00
C ILE A 128 -3.01 21.49 -17.50
N SER A 129 -2.74 22.74 -17.93
CA SER A 129 -2.66 23.11 -19.34
C SER A 129 -1.42 22.57 -20.10
N TRP A 130 -0.79 21.50 -19.62
CA TRP A 130 0.42 20.91 -20.19
C TRP A 130 0.09 19.62 -20.92
N ASP A 131 0.11 19.69 -22.26
CA ASP A 131 -0.19 18.56 -23.12
C ASP A 131 1.07 17.72 -23.42
N ILE A 132 1.28 16.64 -22.67
CA ILE A 132 2.43 15.74 -22.88
C ILE A 132 2.04 14.53 -23.75
N PHE A 133 0.83 13.98 -23.58
CA PHE A 133 0.41 12.76 -24.27
C PHE A 133 -0.55 12.98 -25.45
N GLY A 134 -1.10 14.18 -25.61
CA GLY A 134 -2.03 14.51 -26.69
C GLY A 134 -3.48 14.10 -26.39
N ALA A 135 -4.38 14.51 -27.30
CA ALA A 135 -5.80 14.19 -27.22
C ALA A 135 -6.16 12.91 -27.98
N VAL A 136 -6.81 11.97 -27.30
CA VAL A 136 -7.34 10.73 -27.89
C VAL A 136 -8.67 11.00 -28.58
N HIS A 137 -8.81 10.55 -29.83
CA HIS A 137 -10.08 10.55 -30.54
C HIS A 137 -10.94 9.38 -30.06
N LYS A 138 -12.09 9.68 -29.46
CA LYS A 138 -13.07 8.70 -28.98
C LYS A 138 -14.49 9.17 -29.30
N SER A 139 -15.35 8.24 -29.73
CA SER A 139 -16.76 8.51 -30.05
C SER A 139 -17.60 8.67 -28.78
N ASP A 140 -18.60 9.55 -28.83
CA ASP A 140 -19.63 9.67 -27.79
C ASP A 140 -20.72 8.59 -27.89
N SER A 141 -20.73 7.79 -28.96
CA SER A 141 -21.67 6.68 -29.13
C SER A 141 -21.01 5.34 -28.87
N SER A 142 -21.66 4.48 -28.07
CA SER A 142 -21.20 3.12 -27.81
C SER A 142 -21.02 2.29 -29.09
N ARG A 143 -21.79 2.57 -30.15
CA ARG A 143 -21.72 1.82 -31.42
C ARG A 143 -20.37 1.96 -32.11
N ASP A 144 -19.82 3.17 -32.07
CA ASP A 144 -18.59 3.52 -32.77
C ASP A 144 -17.40 3.66 -31.83
N PHE A 145 -17.60 3.51 -30.50
CA PHE A 145 -16.58 3.72 -29.48
C PHE A 145 -15.30 2.96 -29.78
N PHE A 146 -15.36 1.63 -29.90
CA PHE A 146 -14.17 0.83 -30.18
C PHE A 146 -13.58 1.09 -31.56
N ALA A 147 -14.41 1.31 -32.59
CA ALA A 147 -13.93 1.65 -33.93
C ALA A 147 -13.16 2.97 -33.94
N SER A 148 -13.63 3.96 -33.17
CA SER A 148 -12.98 5.26 -33.04
C SER A 148 -11.60 5.18 -32.37
N LEU A 149 -11.36 4.17 -31.52
CA LEU A 149 -10.04 3.96 -30.91
C LEU A 149 -8.95 3.61 -31.93
N PHE A 150 -9.31 3.00 -33.07
CA PHE A 150 -8.37 2.66 -34.15
C PHE A 150 -8.11 3.83 -35.11
N HIS A 151 -8.55 5.04 -34.78
CA HIS A 151 -8.28 6.22 -35.59
C HIS A 151 -6.77 6.47 -35.73
N PRO A 152 -6.24 6.82 -36.91
CA PRO A 152 -4.79 7.03 -37.11
C PRO A 152 -4.15 8.06 -36.17
N ALA A 153 -4.93 9.04 -35.68
CA ALA A 153 -4.46 9.99 -34.67
C ALA A 153 -4.08 9.28 -33.36
N ASN A 154 -4.83 8.26 -32.95
CA ASN A 154 -4.59 7.50 -31.72
C ASN A 154 -3.34 6.62 -31.83
N LEU A 155 -2.96 6.18 -33.04
CA LEU A 155 -1.69 5.50 -33.23
C LEU A 155 -0.50 6.40 -32.89
N ARG A 156 -0.56 7.69 -33.26
CA ARG A 156 0.49 8.66 -32.89
C ARG A 156 0.56 8.86 -31.39
N VAL A 157 -0.59 8.97 -30.72
CA VAL A 157 -0.69 9.06 -29.26
C VAL A 157 -0.12 7.81 -28.59
N ALA A 158 -0.49 6.61 -29.05
CA ALA A 158 0.06 5.35 -28.54
C ALA A 158 1.58 5.27 -28.67
N LEU A 159 2.13 5.66 -29.82
CA LEU A 159 3.58 5.69 -30.03
C LEU A 159 4.28 6.70 -29.11
N LEU A 160 3.66 7.86 -28.87
CA LEU A 160 4.19 8.88 -27.95
C LEU A 160 4.19 8.38 -26.50
N GLU A 161 3.08 7.78 -26.05
CA GLU A 161 2.98 7.16 -24.73
C GLU A 161 4.06 6.10 -24.52
N LEU A 162 4.27 5.21 -25.49
CA LEU A 162 5.32 4.20 -25.44
C LEU A 162 6.70 4.84 -25.43
N ALA A 163 6.94 5.86 -26.27
CA ALA A 163 8.23 6.54 -26.35
C ALA A 163 8.61 7.25 -25.03
N ILE A 164 7.63 7.78 -24.30
CA ILE A 164 7.85 8.44 -23.00
C ILE A 164 7.98 7.42 -21.87
N MET A 165 7.10 6.41 -21.84
CA MET A 165 7.02 5.49 -20.70
C MET A 165 8.09 4.39 -20.74
N LEU A 166 8.51 3.92 -21.92
CA LEU A 166 9.50 2.84 -22.02
C LEU A 166 10.86 3.22 -21.40
N PRO A 167 11.41 4.43 -21.63
CA PRO A 167 12.63 4.88 -20.95
C PRO A 167 12.49 4.89 -19.42
N ILE A 168 11.33 5.31 -18.90
CA ILE A 168 11.06 5.34 -17.45
C ILE A 168 11.08 3.92 -16.88
N ALA A 169 10.35 3.00 -17.53
CA ALA A 169 10.32 1.59 -17.14
C ALA A 169 11.71 0.94 -17.21
N ALA A 170 12.46 1.21 -18.28
CA ALA A 170 13.83 0.71 -18.47
C ALA A 170 14.77 1.27 -17.40
N PHE A 171 14.65 2.55 -17.05
CA PHE A 171 15.46 3.20 -16.02
C PHE A 171 15.23 2.56 -14.65
N VAL A 172 13.97 2.37 -14.22
CA VAL A 172 13.65 1.71 -12.95
C VAL A 172 14.20 0.28 -12.90
N ARG A 173 14.03 -0.48 -13.98
CA ARG A 173 14.59 -1.83 -14.10
C ARG A 173 16.11 -1.84 -14.00
N THR A 174 16.76 -0.87 -14.63
CA THR A 174 18.21 -0.70 -14.63
C THR A 174 18.72 -0.35 -13.23
N LEU A 175 18.09 0.59 -12.52
CA LEU A 175 18.43 0.93 -11.14
C LEU A 175 18.32 -0.28 -10.20
N LYS A 176 17.27 -1.09 -10.35
CA LYS A 176 17.11 -2.33 -9.57
C LYS A 176 18.22 -3.34 -9.87
N PHE A 177 18.59 -3.50 -11.14
CA PHE A 177 19.69 -4.38 -11.55
C PHE A 177 21.03 -3.90 -10.98
N TYR A 178 21.35 -2.60 -11.11
CA TYR A 178 22.55 -2.03 -10.53
C TYR A 178 22.57 -2.09 -9.01
N GLY A 179 21.45 -1.83 -8.33
CA GLY A 179 21.33 -1.97 -6.88
C GLY A 179 21.48 -3.41 -6.39
N ALA A 180 21.08 -4.40 -7.20
CA ALA A 180 21.34 -5.80 -6.91
C ALA A 180 22.83 -6.15 -7.12
N PHE A 181 23.49 -5.55 -8.11
CA PHE A 181 24.91 -5.76 -8.40
C PHE A 181 25.84 -5.10 -7.37
N THR A 182 25.48 -3.91 -6.86
CA THR A 182 26.31 -3.16 -5.89
C THR A 182 26.10 -3.59 -4.44
N ARG A 183 25.00 -4.30 -4.14
CA ARG A 183 24.88 -5.05 -2.89
C ARG A 183 25.93 -6.15 -2.90
N ARG A 184 27.14 -5.84 -2.44
CA ARG A 184 28.10 -6.84 -1.98
C ARG A 184 27.31 -7.81 -1.12
N PRO A 185 27.36 -9.14 -1.37
CA PRO A 185 26.81 -10.07 -0.39
C PRO A 185 27.43 -9.62 0.92
N ALA A 186 26.60 -9.27 1.90
CA ALA A 186 27.09 -9.02 3.24
C ALA A 186 27.93 -10.26 3.51
N THR A 187 29.26 -10.08 3.55
CA THR A 187 30.15 -11.13 4.01
C THR A 187 29.54 -11.46 5.33
N ARG A 188 28.85 -12.61 5.39
CA ARG A 188 28.44 -13.20 6.64
C ARG A 188 29.74 -13.13 7.40
N ASN A 189 29.80 -12.33 8.45
CA ASN A 189 30.88 -12.44 9.41
C ASN A 189 30.68 -13.83 10.02
N SER A 190 30.97 -14.90 9.28
CA SER A 190 31.90 -15.89 9.74
C SER A 190 33.13 -15.06 10.07
N ALA A 191 33.13 -14.51 11.29
CA ALA A 191 34.34 -14.45 12.07
C ALA A 191 35.11 -15.72 11.72
N PRO A 192 36.40 -15.62 11.35
CA PRO A 192 37.19 -16.84 11.19
C PRO A 192 36.87 -17.66 12.43
N ALA A 193 36.39 -18.89 12.24
CA ALA A 193 36.27 -19.81 13.33
C ALA A 193 37.70 -19.96 13.83
N LEU A 194 38.09 -19.09 14.76
CA LEU A 194 39.23 -19.27 15.63
C LEU A 194 38.89 -20.61 16.23
N SER A 195 39.58 -21.64 15.74
CA SER A 195 39.58 -22.97 16.31
C SER A 195 39.95 -22.77 17.76
N LEU A 196 38.92 -22.65 18.61
CA LEU A 196 39.12 -22.56 20.04
C LEU A 196 39.86 -23.85 20.39
N GLU A 197 41.06 -23.69 20.93
CA GLU A 197 41.83 -24.82 21.47
C GLU A 197 40.89 -25.67 22.34
N PRO A 198 41.01 -27.01 22.33
CA PRO A 198 40.10 -27.90 23.05
C PRO A 198 39.91 -27.53 24.53
N SER A 199 40.92 -26.92 25.15
CA SER A 199 40.88 -26.37 26.52
C SER A 199 39.90 -25.20 26.67
N MET A 200 39.85 -24.27 25.72
CA MET A 200 38.93 -23.14 25.71
C MET A 200 37.48 -23.58 25.45
N LEU A 201 37.30 -24.63 24.62
CA LEU A 201 36.01 -25.26 24.37
C LEU A 201 35.48 -26.01 25.61
N ALA A 202 36.36 -26.66 26.38
CA ALA A 202 36.01 -27.29 27.64
C ALA A 202 35.60 -26.25 28.70
N THR A 203 36.34 -25.16 28.83
CA THR A 203 36.00 -24.05 29.74
C THR A 203 34.69 -23.36 29.33
N ALA A 204 34.47 -23.10 28.04
CA ALA A 204 33.21 -22.52 27.57
C ALA A 204 32.00 -23.43 27.87
N ARG A 205 32.17 -24.76 27.72
CA ARG A 205 31.14 -25.74 28.05
C ARG A 205 30.89 -25.88 29.55
N SER A 206 31.92 -25.70 30.40
CA SER A 206 31.76 -25.77 31.84
C SER A 206 31.04 -24.54 32.42
N VAL A 207 31.20 -23.36 31.80
CA VAL A 207 30.59 -22.10 32.27
C VAL A 207 29.20 -21.84 31.66
N ALA A 208 28.89 -22.42 30.50
CA ALA A 208 27.57 -22.29 29.86
C ALA A 208 26.36 -22.57 30.78
N PRO A 209 26.31 -23.64 31.59
CA PRO A 209 25.16 -23.88 32.47
C PRO A 209 25.02 -22.84 33.60
N GLU A 210 26.13 -22.27 34.07
CA GLU A 210 26.13 -21.22 35.11
C GLU A 210 25.62 -19.89 34.56
N ILE A 211 25.99 -19.54 33.32
CA ILE A 211 25.45 -18.36 32.61
C ILE A 211 23.95 -18.52 32.35
N ASP A 212 23.50 -19.71 31.93
CA ASP A 212 22.08 -19.99 31.72
C ASP A 212 21.27 -19.94 33.01
N GLN A 213 21.87 -20.35 34.15
CA GLN A 213 21.25 -20.21 35.46
C GLN A 213 21.12 -18.74 35.86
N LEU A 214 22.19 -17.96 35.75
CA LEU A 214 22.18 -16.52 36.05
C LEU A 214 21.19 -15.74 35.16
N ARG A 215 21.05 -16.13 33.89
CA ARG A 215 20.05 -15.56 32.97
C ARG A 215 18.63 -15.88 33.42
N ARG A 216 18.33 -17.12 33.80
CA ARG A 216 17.01 -17.50 34.32
C ARG A 216 16.68 -16.78 35.63
N GLU A 217 17.66 -16.64 36.53
CA GLU A 217 17.50 -15.89 37.78
C GLU A 217 17.20 -14.40 37.50
N ALA A 218 17.92 -13.78 36.57
CA ALA A 218 17.64 -12.40 36.14
C ALA A 218 16.24 -12.24 35.52
N GLU A 219 15.82 -13.16 34.65
CA GLU A 219 14.47 -13.14 34.05
C GLU A 219 13.37 -13.31 35.11
N THR A 220 13.56 -14.17 36.12
CA THR A 220 12.61 -14.31 37.24
C THR A 220 12.57 -13.09 38.16
N SER A 221 13.70 -12.41 38.35
CA SER A 221 13.78 -11.16 39.12
C SER A 221 13.04 -10.02 38.41
N ASP A 222 13.19 -9.90 37.09
CA ASP A 222 12.46 -8.90 36.29
C ASP A 222 10.96 -9.18 36.27
N LEU A 223 10.55 -10.45 36.12
CA LEU A 223 9.14 -10.85 36.20
C LEU A 223 8.53 -10.55 37.57
N ALA A 224 9.25 -10.82 38.67
CA ALA A 224 8.80 -10.49 40.02
C ALA A 224 8.70 -8.97 40.25
N THR A 225 9.60 -8.19 39.65
CA THR A 225 9.58 -6.72 39.72
C THR A 225 8.39 -6.14 38.94
N HIS A 226 8.09 -6.69 37.77
CA HIS A 226 6.92 -6.30 36.97
C HIS A 226 5.59 -6.68 37.65
N GLN A 227 5.46 -7.88 38.23
CA GLN A 227 4.28 -8.27 39.00
C GLN A 227 4.06 -7.39 40.24
N ARG A 228 5.14 -6.99 40.94
CA ARG A 228 5.04 -6.06 42.08
C ARG A 228 4.59 -4.67 41.66
N ALA A 229 5.01 -4.21 40.48
CA ALA A 229 4.56 -2.93 39.92
C ALA A 229 3.07 -2.99 39.53
N GLU A 230 2.61 -4.12 38.97
CA GLU A 230 1.23 -4.34 38.55
C GLU A 230 0.26 -4.48 39.73
N ILE A 231 0.68 -5.11 40.83
CA ILE A 231 -0.10 -5.17 42.09
C ILE A 231 -0.22 -3.78 42.73
N LYS A 232 0.77 -2.90 42.55
CA LYS A 232 0.75 -1.55 43.12
C LYS A 232 -0.07 -0.54 42.30
N THR A 233 -0.43 -0.89 41.06
CA THR A 233 -1.22 -0.03 40.15
C THR A 233 -2.67 -0.47 40.00
N GLN A 234 -3.10 -1.56 40.66
CA GLN A 234 -4.53 -1.85 40.79
C GLN A 234 -5.21 -0.76 41.63
N PRO A 235 -6.21 -0.03 41.10
CA PRO A 235 -7.00 0.89 41.91
C PRO A 235 -7.76 0.10 42.97
N LEU A 236 -7.73 0.57 44.22
CA LEU A 236 -8.59 0.07 45.29
C LEU A 236 -10.05 0.16 44.81
N ASP A 237 -10.68 -1.00 44.61
CA ASP A 237 -12.12 -1.10 44.36
C ASP A 237 -12.86 -0.78 45.66
N LEU A 238 -13.22 0.48 45.83
CA LEU A 238 -13.94 1.01 46.98
C LEU A 238 -15.44 0.61 46.99
N ASN A 239 -15.91 -0.21 46.03
CA ASN A 239 -17.32 -0.60 45.96
C ASN A 239 -17.67 -1.87 46.77
N ASN A 240 -16.73 -2.43 47.53
CA ASN A 240 -16.96 -3.64 48.34
C ASN A 240 -16.66 -3.45 49.84
N ILE A 241 -16.76 -2.22 50.33
CA ILE A 241 -16.75 -1.95 51.77
C ILE A 241 -18.19 -2.11 52.27
N ASP A 242 -18.51 -3.30 52.78
CA ASP A 242 -19.64 -3.52 53.66
C ASP A 242 -19.48 -2.61 54.88
N LEU A 243 -20.15 -1.46 54.85
CA LEU A 243 -20.40 -0.64 56.02
C LEU A 243 -21.43 -1.40 56.86
N GLU A 244 -20.95 -2.25 57.76
CA GLU A 244 -21.75 -2.76 58.87
C GLU A 244 -22.41 -1.57 59.58
N GLN A 245 -23.72 -1.43 59.39
CA GLN A 245 -24.50 -0.42 60.10
C GLN A 245 -24.59 -0.82 61.57
N PRO A 246 -24.30 0.09 62.52
CA PRO A 246 -24.43 -0.23 63.94
C PRO A 246 -25.91 -0.35 64.31
N GLU A 247 -26.29 -1.52 64.83
CA GLU A 247 -27.60 -1.77 65.44
C GLU A 247 -27.87 -0.76 66.57
N PHE A 248 -28.84 0.13 66.34
CA PHE A 248 -29.41 0.96 67.39
C PHE A 248 -30.25 0.09 68.34
N ARG A 249 -29.62 -0.32 69.44
CA ARG A 249 -30.25 -0.96 70.59
C ARG A 249 -31.19 0.04 71.27
N ASN A 250 -32.48 -0.03 70.95
CA ASN A 250 -33.51 0.79 71.57
C ASN A 250 -33.81 0.26 72.99
N GLY A 251 -33.25 0.93 73.99
CA GLY A 251 -33.56 0.70 75.40
C GLY A 251 -34.95 1.24 75.73
N LYS A 252 -35.92 0.34 75.89
CA LYS A 252 -37.12 0.62 76.69
C LYS A 252 -36.75 0.47 78.17
N ASN A 253 -36.77 1.57 78.92
CA ASN A 253 -36.98 1.53 80.36
C ASN A 253 -38.32 2.20 80.68
N HIS A 254 -39.03 1.54 81.59
CA HIS A 254 -40.21 2.00 82.31
C HIS A 254 -39.99 3.33 83.02
#